data_AF-A0A6I3SVP7-F1
#
_entry.id   AF-A0A6I3SVP7-F1
#
_cell.length_a   1.000
_cell.length_b   1.000
_cell.length_c   1.000
_cell.angle_alpha   90.00
_cell.angle_beta   90.00
_cell.angle_gamma   90.00
#
_symmetry.space_group_name_H-M   'P 1'
#
loop_
_entity.id
_entity.type
_entity.pdbx_description
1 polymer ?
#
loop_
_entity_poly.entity_id
_entity_poly.type
_entity_poly.pdbx_seq_one_letter_code
_entity_poly.pdbx_strand_id
1 'polypeptide(L)' 'MVGKSRTAIYRDMQLGAFPTPVRVGARALAWHSTEIASWQQRRTDEASPVQPKTGP' A
#
# COMPACT_ATOMS: atom_id res chain seq x y z
N MET A 1 -9.25 -6.26 8.44
CA MET A 1 -8.39 -7.44 8.28
C MET A 1 -8.15 -7.61 6.78
N VAL A 2 -6.92 -7.42 6.29
CA VAL A 2 -6.65 -7.39 4.83
C VAL A 2 -6.58 -8.82 4.31
N GLY A 3 -7.56 -9.24 3.51
CA GLY A 3 -7.70 -10.59 2.95
C GLY A 3 -6.70 -10.95 1.83
N LYS A 4 -5.43 -10.57 1.96
CA LYS A 4 -4.36 -10.98 1.02
C LYS A 4 -3.43 -11.97 1.71
N SER A 5 -3.20 -13.12 1.07
CA SER A 5 -2.21 -14.11 1.48
C SER A 5 -0.81 -13.51 1.52
N ARG A 6 0.04 -13.92 2.47
CA ARG A 6 1.44 -13.42 2.60
C ARG A 6 2.21 -13.47 1.27
N THR A 7 2.00 -14.51 0.47
CA THR A 7 2.62 -14.69 -0.85
C THR A 7 2.26 -13.59 -1.84
N ALA A 8 1.03 -13.09 -1.82
CA ALA A 8 0.59 -12.01 -2.69
C ALA A 8 1.28 -10.69 -2.33
N ILE A 9 1.46 -10.43 -1.02
CA ILE A 9 2.19 -9.24 -0.54
C ILE A 9 3.65 -9.30 -0.99
N TYR A 10 4.33 -10.44 -0.81
CA TYR A 10 5.72 -10.58 -1.26
C TYR A 10 5.87 -10.49 -2.78
N ARG A 11 4.90 -11.02 -3.55
CA ARG A 11 4.88 -10.89 -5.01
C ARG A 11 4.67 -9.43 -5.43
N ASP A 12 3.71 -8.74 -4.83
CA ASP A 12 3.46 -7.32 -5.11
C ASP A 12 4.67 -6.46 -4.73
N MET A 13 5.41 -6.80 -3.66
CA MET A 13 6.69 -6.17 -3.33
C MET A 13 7.75 -6.40 -4.40
N GLN A 14 7.91 -7.63 -4.90
CA GLN A 14 8.86 -7.93 -5.98
C GLN A 14 8.50 -7.24 -7.30
N LEU A 15 7.21 -7.08 -7.58
CA LEU A 15 6.70 -6.42 -8.78
C LEU A 15 6.73 -4.88 -8.67
N GLY A 16 7.17 -4.31 -7.54
CA GLY A 16 7.12 -2.87 -7.29
C GLY A 16 5.70 -2.32 -7.12
N ALA A 17 4.71 -3.22 -6.97
CA ALA A 17 3.31 -2.90 -6.75
C ALA A 17 2.97 -2.71 -5.25
N PHE A 18 3.92 -2.94 -4.35
CA PHE A 18 3.81 -2.65 -2.92
C PHE A 18 5.09 -1.98 -2.42
N PRO A 19 5.01 -0.90 -1.62
CA PRO A 19 6.18 -0.14 -1.20
C PRO A 19 7.10 -0.95 -0.29
N THR A 20 8.40 -0.78 -0.49
CA THR A 20 9.43 -1.46 0.30
C THR A 20 9.56 -0.77 1.66
N PRO A 21 9.57 -1.51 2.78
CA PRO A 21 9.75 -0.91 4.09
C PRO A 21 11.19 -0.45 4.29
N VAL A 22 11.35 0.63 5.04
CA VAL A 22 12.61 1.12 5.58
C VAL A 22 12.81 0.61 7.02
N ARG A 23 14.04 0.24 7.36
CA ARG A 23 14.39 -0.21 8.72
C ARG A 23 14.53 1.00 9.63
N VAL A 24 13.64 1.12 10.61
CA VAL A 24 13.66 2.19 11.61
C VAL A 24 14.16 1.72 12.98
N GLY A 25 14.43 0.41 13.13
CA GLY A 25 15.01 -0.16 14.33
C GLY A 25 15.41 -1.63 14.17
N ALA A 26 15.89 -2.23 15.26
CA ALA A 26 16.36 -3.62 15.27
C ALA A 26 15.27 -4.63 14.88
N ARG A 27 14.00 -4.35 15.21
CA ARG A 27 12.83 -5.18 14.87
C ARG A 27 11.69 -4.37 14.24
N ALA A 28 11.98 -3.13 13.84
CA ALA A 28 10.98 -2.19 13.38
C ALA A 28 11.21 -1.82 11.92
N LEU A 29 10.16 -2.03 11.12
CA LEU A 29 10.05 -1.67 9.73
C LEU A 29 8.96 -0.61 9.63
N ALA A 30 9.26 0.49 8.97
CA ALA A 30 8.28 1.54 8.67
C ALA A 30 8.20 1.71 7.16
N TRP A 31 7.18 2.42 6.72
CA TRP A 31 7.05 2.86 5.34
C TRP A 31 6.92 4.37 5.33
N HIS A 32 7.36 5.00 4.23
CA HIS A 32 7.03 6.40 4.02
C HIS A 32 5.51 6.54 3.90
N SER A 33 4.95 7.45 4.69
CA SER A 33 3.51 7.72 4.72
C SER A 33 2.97 8.07 3.33
N THR A 34 3.73 8.86 2.56
CA THR A 34 3.39 9.24 1.18
C THR A 34 3.32 8.03 0.24
N GLU A 35 4.28 7.10 0.31
CA GLU A 35 4.30 5.92 -0.57
C GLU A 35 3.13 4.97 -0.28
N ILE A 36 2.82 4.77 1.00
CA ILE A 36 1.66 3.95 1.42
C ILE A 36 0.34 4.62 1.05
N ALA A 37 0.24 5.95 1.15
CA ALA A 37 -0.94 6.70 0.72
C ALA A 37 -1.15 6.58 -0.80
N SER A 38 -0.09 6.78 -1.60
CA SER A 38 -0.16 6.63 -3.05
C SER A 38 -0.49 5.20 -3.48
N TRP A 39 0.05 4.19 -2.79
CA TRP A 39 -0.29 2.79 -3.04
C TRP A 39 -1.78 2.50 -2.78
N GLN A 40 -2.31 2.95 -1.64
CA GLN A 40 -3.74 2.80 -1.33
C GLN A 40 -4.62 3.46 -2.40
N GLN A 41 -4.26 4.69 -2.82
CA GLN A 41 -5.01 5.42 -3.84
C GLN A 41 -5.03 4.68 -5.18
N ARG A 42 -3.88 4.16 -5.65
CA ARG A 42 -3.82 3.36 -6.89
C ARG A 42 -4.69 2.11 -6.81
N ARG A 43 -4.74 1.45 -5.65
CA ARG A 43 -5.58 0.26 -5.44
C ARG A 43 -7.07 0.59 -5.40
N THR A 44 -7.45 1.75 -4.86
CA THR A 44 -8.83 2.23 -4.89
C THR A 44 -9.26 2.59 -6.31
N ASP A 45 -8.40 3.24 -7.09
CA ASP A 45 -8.63 3.62 -8.48
C ASP A 45 -8.79 2.40 -9.41
N GLU A 46 -7.90 1.39 -9.27
CA GLU A 46 -7.98 0.13 -10.02
C GLU A 46 -9.24 -0.69 -9.68
N ALA A 47 -9.72 -0.59 -8.43
CA ALA A 47 -10.86 -1.38 -7.95
C ALA A 47 -12.23 -0.74 -8.27
N SER A 48 -12.30 0.55 -8.60
CA SER A 48 -13.58 1.21 -8.90
C SER A 48 -13.42 2.61 -9.51
N PRO A 49 -14.14 2.94 -10.60
CA PRO A 49 -14.25 4.32 -11.07
C PRO A 49 -15.28 5.08 -10.20
N VAL A 50 -14.98 5.31 -8.92
CA VAL A 50 -15.94 5.95 -7.99
C VAL A 50 -15.33 7.13 -7.23
N GLN A 51 -15.60 8.30 -7.83
CA GLN A 51 -16.08 9.58 -7.28
C GLN A 51 -15.27 10.28 -6.15
N PRO A 52 -14.92 11.57 -6.33
CA PRO A 52 -14.31 12.37 -5.27
C PRO A 52 -15.33 12.65 -4.16
N LYS A 53 -15.08 12.10 -2.97
CA LYS A 53 -15.72 12.55 -1.73
C LYS A 53 -15.09 13.87 -1.28
N THR A 54 -15.55 14.96 -1.90
CA THR A 54 -15.40 16.32 -1.36
C THR A 54 -16.21 16.39 -0.07
N GLY A 55 -15.52 16.48 1.07
CA GLY A 55 -16.13 16.88 2.34
C GLY A 55 -16.14 18.41 2.47
N PRO A 56 -17.08 18.99 3.24
CA PRO A 56 -17.31 20.44 3.33
C PRO A 56 -16.17 21.21 3.98
#